data_AF-A0A5C5YKD3-F1
#
_entry.id   AF-A0A5C5YKD3-F1
#
_cell.length_a   1.000
_cell.length_b   1.000
_cell.length_c   1.000
_cell.angle_alpha   90.00
_cell.angle_beta   90.00
_cell.angle_gamma   90.00
#
_symmetry.space_group_name_H-M   'P 1'
#
loop_
_entity.id
_entity.type
_entity.pdbx_description
1 polymer ?
#
loop_
_entity_poly.entity_id
_entity_poly.type
_entity_poly.pdbx_seq_one_letter_code
_entity_poly.pdbx_strand_id
1 'polypeptide(L)'
;MIKTPMCRMLFNRSIALLALLATTSVMPAARGDGPSLLRMFQRGNHTVEADGSKSYQLTTEDGPWMILAHTFVGAGSGERAERLALEIRRELNLPAFVFEEDFDFSGEVNPGSAVQRAGGARNSRRMRYQNQIRYKAHAVLVGEYDSSEHPRIDSDLERVKTASCAVFQDKKEMAAETDFRNPVTAVKALHHRLAEKFADKERGPMGNAFLTRNPMLPEDFFQSPEVDSFVRSLNDDKPNSLLNCEGKYTVVVRTFTGFNTIVDGKKEKGFQPSGKRMLQCGVDAHKMVALLRAEGVEAYEFHDRAQSLVTIGSFDSLGRELPGGGFEYAPEIQRVMNEYRAFNIDPSLADHVKHQTTQGIPVKCVAEKFPFDVEPLPIAVPKASKRSLYGAMSR
;
A
#
# COMPACT_ATOMS: atom_id res chain seq x y z
N MET A 1 -5.58 -94.15 -29.21
CA MET A 1 -6.64 -94.55 -28.26
C MET A 1 -7.42 -93.29 -27.92
N ILE A 2 -8.67 -93.11 -28.39
CA ILE A 2 -9.91 -93.60 -27.74
C ILE A 2 -10.01 -92.94 -26.35
N LYS A 3 -10.99 -92.11 -25.96
CA LYS A 3 -12.37 -91.82 -26.42
C LYS A 3 -12.89 -90.65 -25.54
N THR A 4 -13.68 -89.71 -26.12
CA THR A 4 -14.92 -89.04 -25.61
C THR A 4 -15.04 -88.53 -24.14
N PRO A 5 -16.08 -87.75 -23.72
CA PRO A 5 -17.20 -87.07 -24.45
C PRO A 5 -17.29 -85.53 -24.13
N MET A 6 -17.96 -84.69 -24.93
CA MET A 6 -19.40 -84.26 -24.84
C MET A 6 -19.78 -83.68 -23.45
N CYS A 7 -20.48 -82.56 -23.24
CA CYS A 7 -21.38 -81.71 -24.03
C CYS A 7 -21.78 -80.47 -23.17
N ARG A 8 -22.51 -79.53 -23.80
CA ARG A 8 -23.31 -78.38 -23.26
C ARG A 8 -22.55 -77.06 -23.10
N MET A 9 -22.61 -76.18 -24.10
CA MET A 9 -23.63 -75.12 -24.23
C MET A 9 -23.94 -74.41 -22.91
N LEU A 10 -23.53 -73.15 -22.77
CA LEU A 10 -24.45 -72.03 -22.97
C LEU A 10 -23.69 -70.69 -22.97
N PHE A 11 -24.17 -69.82 -23.84
CA PHE A 11 -23.93 -68.39 -23.95
C PHE A 11 -23.50 -67.70 -22.66
N ASN A 12 -22.42 -66.92 -22.71
CA ASN A 12 -22.58 -65.49 -22.46
C ASN A 12 -21.42 -64.66 -23.03
N ARG A 13 -21.81 -63.54 -23.63
CA ARG A 13 -20.95 -62.53 -24.23
C ARG A 13 -20.08 -61.89 -23.14
N SER A 14 -18.77 -62.07 -23.22
CA SER A 14 -17.80 -61.22 -22.54
C SER A 14 -16.94 -60.55 -23.61
N ILE A 15 -17.34 -59.35 -23.99
CA ILE A 15 -16.45 -58.41 -24.67
C ILE A 15 -15.41 -58.02 -23.62
N ALA A 16 -14.18 -58.48 -23.81
CA ALA A 16 -13.03 -57.98 -23.08
C ALA A 16 -12.73 -56.56 -23.59
N LEU A 17 -13.38 -55.56 -22.98
CA LEU A 17 -12.95 -54.17 -23.09
C LEU A 17 -12.04 -53.90 -21.88
N LEU A 18 -10.75 -53.70 -22.14
CA LEU A 18 -9.82 -53.14 -21.18
C LEU A 18 -10.32 -51.74 -20.80
N ALA A 19 -11.04 -51.63 -19.68
CA ALA A 19 -11.34 -50.36 -19.06
C ALA A 19 -10.23 -50.05 -18.05
N LEU A 20 -9.26 -49.23 -18.49
CA LEU A 20 -8.33 -48.55 -17.63
C LEU A 20 -9.16 -47.62 -16.72
N LEU A 21 -9.40 -48.03 -15.47
CA LEU A 21 -10.01 -47.19 -14.45
C LEU A 21 -9.02 -46.08 -14.08
N ALA A 22 -9.02 -45.01 -14.88
CA ALA A 22 -8.56 -43.71 -14.41
C ALA A 22 -9.59 -43.25 -13.37
N THR A 23 -9.29 -43.44 -12.09
CA THR A 23 -9.99 -42.75 -11.01
C THR A 23 -9.68 -41.27 -11.14
N THR A 24 -10.47 -40.55 -11.94
CA THR A 24 -10.52 -39.10 -11.87
C THR A 24 -11.11 -38.77 -10.51
N SER A 25 -10.25 -38.49 -9.54
CA SER A 25 -10.64 -37.74 -8.36
C SER A 25 -11.15 -36.39 -8.87
N VAL A 26 -12.46 -36.25 -8.97
CA VAL A 26 -13.09 -34.94 -9.10
C VAL A 26 -12.87 -34.27 -7.76
N MET A 27 -11.71 -33.62 -7.62
CA MET A 27 -11.55 -32.58 -6.62
C MET A 27 -12.65 -31.56 -6.93
N PRO A 28 -13.52 -31.20 -5.97
CA PRO A 28 -14.36 -30.04 -6.18
C PRO A 28 -13.40 -28.89 -6.43
N ALA A 29 -13.45 -28.33 -7.64
CA ALA A 29 -12.83 -27.05 -7.89
C ALA A 29 -13.44 -26.10 -6.86
N ALA A 30 -12.64 -25.69 -5.88
CA ALA A 30 -12.96 -24.55 -5.06
C ALA A 30 -13.18 -23.41 -6.04
N ARG A 31 -14.45 -23.10 -6.31
CA ARG A 31 -14.84 -21.83 -6.90
C ARG A 31 -14.47 -20.80 -5.84
N GLY A 32 -13.25 -20.30 -5.90
CA GLY A 32 -12.94 -19.00 -5.33
C GLY A 32 -13.82 -18.02 -6.08
N ASP A 33 -14.84 -17.49 -5.40
CA ASP A 33 -15.47 -16.27 -5.85
C ASP A 33 -14.35 -15.25 -6.02
N GLY A 34 -14.20 -14.74 -7.25
CA GLY A 34 -13.06 -13.90 -7.60
C GLY A 34 -12.99 -12.66 -6.69
N PRO A 35 -11.79 -12.15 -6.42
CA PRO A 35 -11.59 -10.89 -5.72
C PRO A 35 -12.38 -9.78 -6.43
N SER A 36 -13.28 -9.13 -5.68
CA SER A 36 -14.22 -8.17 -6.23
C SER A 36 -14.03 -6.84 -5.51
N LEU A 37 -13.32 -5.92 -6.18
CA LEU A 37 -13.26 -4.49 -5.88
C LEU A 37 -14.65 -3.83 -5.72
N LEU A 38 -15.72 -4.51 -6.16
CA LEU A 38 -17.12 -4.09 -5.99
C LEU A 38 -17.61 -4.12 -4.53
N ARG A 39 -16.91 -4.77 -3.58
CA ARG A 39 -17.32 -4.76 -2.15
C ARG A 39 -17.17 -3.39 -1.49
N MET A 40 -16.22 -2.56 -1.94
CA MET A 40 -15.99 -1.21 -1.39
C MET A 40 -17.13 -0.21 -1.68
N PHE A 41 -18.05 -0.52 -2.61
CA PHE A 41 -19.07 0.43 -3.09
C PHE A 41 -20.52 0.03 -2.78
N GLN A 42 -20.77 -1.06 -2.05
CA GLN A 42 -22.12 -1.53 -1.75
C GLN A 42 -22.71 -0.83 -0.52
N ARG A 43 -23.45 0.28 -0.75
CA ARG A 43 -24.37 0.87 0.24
C ARG A 43 -25.61 0.00 0.40
N GLY A 44 -25.65 -0.82 1.45
CA GLY A 44 -26.83 -1.54 1.90
C GLY A 44 -26.53 -2.33 3.16
N ASN A 45 -27.52 -2.53 4.04
CA ASN A 45 -27.41 -3.33 5.27
C ASN A 45 -26.87 -4.74 4.95
N HIS A 46 -25.56 -4.93 5.07
CA HIS A 46 -24.92 -6.23 4.93
C HIS A 46 -24.54 -6.75 6.31
N THR A 47 -25.14 -7.89 6.66
CA THR A 47 -24.60 -8.75 7.69
C THR A 47 -23.25 -9.25 7.21
N VAL A 48 -22.21 -9.06 8.00
CA VAL A 48 -20.85 -9.50 7.68
C VAL A 48 -20.84 -11.03 7.68
N GLU A 49 -20.27 -11.60 6.62
CA GLU A 49 -20.15 -13.04 6.46
C GLU A 49 -19.24 -13.62 7.56
N ALA A 50 -19.71 -14.64 8.29
CA ALA A 50 -19.02 -15.24 9.43
C ALA A 50 -19.07 -16.78 9.44
N ASP A 51 -18.66 -17.37 8.32
CA ASP A 51 -18.57 -18.80 8.10
C ASP A 51 -17.29 -19.39 8.71
N GLY A 52 -17.44 -20.32 9.64
CA GLY A 52 -16.31 -20.99 10.31
C GLY A 52 -15.50 -21.92 9.41
N SER A 53 -15.98 -22.22 8.20
CA SER A 53 -15.26 -23.03 7.21
C SER A 53 -14.32 -22.21 6.31
N LYS A 54 -14.46 -20.87 6.31
CA LYS A 54 -13.65 -19.97 5.49
C LYS A 54 -12.46 -19.43 6.29
N SER A 55 -11.32 -19.28 5.60
CA SER A 55 -10.19 -18.54 6.16
C SER A 55 -10.40 -17.04 5.94
N TYR A 56 -10.04 -16.25 6.95
CA TYR A 56 -10.13 -14.79 6.93
C TYR A 56 -8.75 -14.17 7.08
N GLN A 57 -7.82 -14.63 6.25
CA GLN A 57 -6.49 -14.05 6.17
C GLN A 57 -6.55 -12.68 5.51
N LEU A 58 -5.73 -11.76 6.00
CA LEU A 58 -5.65 -10.41 5.48
C LEU A 58 -5.04 -10.40 4.07
N THR A 59 -5.64 -9.60 3.20
CA THR A 59 -5.20 -9.38 1.83
C THR A 59 -5.00 -7.89 1.55
N THR A 60 -4.44 -7.59 0.38
CA THR A 60 -4.29 -6.22 -0.13
C THR A 60 -5.62 -5.54 -0.46
N GLU A 61 -6.72 -6.30 -0.55
CA GLU A 61 -8.03 -5.80 -0.95
C GLU A 61 -8.94 -5.42 0.23
N ASP A 62 -8.58 -5.81 1.45
CA ASP A 62 -9.38 -5.65 2.67
C ASP A 62 -9.34 -4.22 3.25
N GLY A 63 -9.18 -3.23 2.37
CA GLY A 63 -9.14 -1.82 2.72
C GLY A 63 -7.77 -1.35 3.27
N PRO A 64 -7.42 -0.07 3.05
CA PRO A 64 -6.13 0.46 3.47
C PRO A 64 -6.01 0.80 4.95
N TRP A 65 -7.13 1.13 5.60
CA TRP A 65 -7.15 1.49 7.02
C TRP A 65 -8.01 0.50 7.80
N MET A 66 -7.54 0.11 8.98
CA MET A 66 -8.18 -0.90 9.81
C MET A 66 -7.82 -0.70 11.28
N ILE A 67 -8.63 -1.23 12.18
CA ILE A 67 -8.40 -1.17 13.63
C ILE A 67 -7.62 -2.41 14.03
N LEU A 68 -6.42 -2.26 14.58
CA LEU A 68 -5.74 -3.38 15.23
C LEU A 68 -6.43 -3.66 16.57
N ALA A 69 -7.17 -4.76 16.64
CA ALA A 69 -7.97 -5.11 17.80
C ALA A 69 -7.15 -5.86 18.87
N HIS A 70 -6.39 -6.86 18.44
CA HIS A 70 -5.51 -7.62 19.32
C HIS A 70 -4.38 -8.30 18.53
N THR A 71 -3.31 -8.67 19.20
CA THR A 71 -2.24 -9.51 18.62
C THR A 71 -2.03 -10.69 19.54
N PHE A 72 -2.07 -11.91 19.03
CA PHE A 72 -1.77 -13.13 19.78
C PHE A 72 -0.35 -13.62 19.47
N VAL A 73 0.34 -14.12 20.50
CA VAL A 73 1.71 -14.67 20.39
C VAL A 73 1.83 -15.93 21.24
N GLY A 74 2.62 -16.89 20.79
CA GLY A 74 2.86 -18.14 21.51
C GLY A 74 2.00 -19.30 21.01
N ALA A 75 1.95 -20.38 21.79
CA ALA A 75 1.24 -21.60 21.40
C ALA A 75 -0.26 -21.33 21.16
N GLY A 76 -0.80 -21.91 20.09
CA GLY A 76 -2.21 -21.73 19.71
C GLY A 76 -2.60 -20.28 19.35
N SER A 77 -1.64 -19.38 19.07
CA SER A 77 -1.94 -17.98 18.74
C SER A 77 -2.73 -17.82 17.43
N GLY A 78 -2.44 -18.64 16.41
CA GLY A 78 -3.19 -18.63 15.15
C GLY A 78 -4.66 -19.00 15.33
N GLU A 79 -4.94 -20.14 15.96
CA GLU A 79 -6.31 -20.59 16.23
C GLU A 79 -7.13 -19.57 17.06
N ARG A 80 -6.47 -18.90 18.02
CA ARG A 80 -7.10 -17.84 18.82
C ARG A 80 -7.38 -16.59 18.00
N ALA A 81 -6.48 -16.20 17.10
CA ALA A 81 -6.69 -15.09 16.19
C ALA A 81 -7.86 -15.35 15.22
N GLU A 82 -7.93 -16.55 14.64
CA GLU A 82 -9.03 -16.96 13.76
C GLU A 82 -10.37 -16.98 14.50
N ARG A 83 -10.39 -17.52 15.73
CA ARG A 83 -11.58 -17.52 16.58
C ARG A 83 -12.04 -16.10 16.92
N LEU A 84 -11.12 -15.22 17.31
CA LEU A 84 -11.44 -13.82 17.59
C LEU A 84 -11.99 -13.10 16.34
N ALA A 85 -11.40 -13.33 15.16
CA ALA A 85 -11.88 -12.74 13.92
C ALA A 85 -13.31 -13.22 13.58
N LEU A 86 -13.63 -14.49 13.84
CA LEU A 86 -14.98 -15.03 13.70
C LEU A 86 -15.97 -14.44 14.72
N GLU A 87 -15.57 -14.32 15.99
CA GLU A 87 -16.39 -13.73 17.05
C GLU A 87 -16.72 -12.26 16.73
N ILE A 88 -15.73 -11.45 16.32
CA ILE A 88 -15.94 -10.05 15.93
C ILE A 88 -16.91 -9.92 14.75
N ARG A 89 -16.78 -10.77 13.73
CA ARG A 89 -17.71 -10.78 12.59
C ARG A 89 -19.14 -11.09 13.01
N ARG A 90 -19.35 -12.03 13.93
CA ARG A 90 -20.68 -12.46 14.37
C ARG A 90 -21.32 -11.47 15.33
N GLU A 91 -20.56 -11.04 16.35
CA GLU A 91 -21.09 -10.29 17.48
C GLU A 91 -21.10 -8.79 17.21
N LEU A 92 -20.03 -8.27 16.58
CA LEU A 92 -19.91 -6.86 16.25
C LEU A 92 -20.36 -6.56 14.82
N ASN A 93 -20.63 -7.56 13.98
CA ASN A 93 -20.98 -7.35 12.57
C ASN A 93 -19.98 -6.42 11.87
N LEU A 94 -18.68 -6.64 12.13
CA LEU A 94 -17.56 -5.91 11.54
C LEU A 94 -16.67 -6.90 10.79
N PRO A 95 -16.17 -6.56 9.58
CA PRO A 95 -15.11 -7.34 8.93
C PRO A 95 -13.91 -7.46 9.86
N ALA A 96 -13.25 -8.61 9.91
CA ALA A 96 -12.07 -8.83 10.73
C ALA A 96 -11.04 -9.67 9.97
N PHE A 97 -9.75 -9.59 10.20
CA PHE A 97 -8.78 -10.33 9.39
C PHE A 97 -7.62 -10.76 10.26
N VAL A 98 -7.04 -11.91 9.94
CA VAL A 98 -5.84 -12.40 10.59
C VAL A 98 -4.65 -12.05 9.72
N PHE A 99 -3.66 -11.39 10.32
CA PHE A 99 -2.36 -11.14 9.70
C PHE A 99 -1.28 -11.89 10.49
N GLU A 100 -0.55 -12.76 9.81
CA GLU A 100 0.56 -13.52 10.38
C GLU A 100 1.89 -12.84 10.04
N GLU A 101 2.70 -12.58 11.06
CA GLU A 101 4.05 -12.02 10.92
C GLU A 101 5.08 -12.92 11.62
N ASP A 102 6.13 -13.27 10.89
CA ASP A 102 7.25 -14.09 11.36
C ASP A 102 8.41 -13.19 11.81
N PHE A 103 8.58 -13.01 13.12
CA PHE A 103 9.68 -12.23 13.66
C PHE A 103 10.91 -13.12 13.87
N ASP A 104 12.00 -12.85 13.13
CA ASP A 104 13.29 -13.54 13.27
C ASP A 104 14.40 -12.59 13.75
N PHE A 105 14.74 -12.67 15.03
CA PHE A 105 15.84 -11.90 15.64
C PHE A 105 17.13 -12.73 15.77
N SER A 106 17.26 -13.86 15.08
CA SER A 106 18.48 -14.70 15.14
C SER A 106 19.66 -14.15 14.31
N GLY A 107 19.38 -13.25 13.36
CA GLY A 107 20.34 -12.72 12.39
C GLY A 107 21.18 -11.51 12.83
N GLU A 108 22.04 -11.06 11.91
CA GLU A 108 22.78 -9.80 12.03
C GLU A 108 21.82 -8.62 11.73
N VAL A 109 21.90 -7.56 12.54
CA VAL A 109 21.18 -6.32 12.28
C VAL A 109 21.88 -5.61 11.13
N ASN A 110 21.17 -5.31 10.05
CA ASN A 110 21.69 -4.42 9.01
C ASN A 110 22.03 -3.07 9.66
N PRO A 111 23.28 -2.58 9.57
CA PRO A 111 23.65 -1.32 10.18
C PRO A 111 23.01 -0.17 9.39
N GLY A 112 21.77 0.18 9.71
CA GLY A 112 21.07 1.35 9.20
C GLY A 112 21.65 2.69 9.66
N SER A 113 22.75 2.67 10.42
CA SER A 113 23.54 3.86 10.72
C SER A 113 24.98 3.45 10.97
N ALA A 114 25.89 3.89 10.10
CA ALA A 114 27.31 3.83 10.41
C ALA A 114 27.54 4.74 11.63
N VAL A 115 27.72 4.15 12.81
CA VAL A 115 28.16 4.88 14.00
C VAL A 115 29.52 5.52 13.67
N GLN A 116 29.51 6.80 13.27
CA GLN A 116 30.74 7.55 13.04
C GLN A 116 31.43 7.74 14.39
N ARG A 117 32.53 7.00 14.59
CA ARG A 117 33.50 7.41 15.60
C ARG A 117 34.20 8.66 15.09
N ALA A 118 34.26 9.70 15.93
CA ALA A 118 35.21 10.79 15.74
C ALA A 118 36.62 10.17 15.69
N GLY A 119 37.22 10.08 14.50
CA GLY A 119 38.50 9.40 14.29
C GLY A 119 38.71 8.63 12.97
N GLY A 120 37.80 8.71 11.99
CA GLY A 120 38.17 8.50 10.58
C GLY A 120 38.24 7.07 10.02
N ALA A 121 37.78 6.03 10.73
CA ALA A 121 37.65 4.69 10.16
C ALA A 121 36.18 4.22 10.12
N ARG A 122 35.63 4.03 8.91
CA ARG A 122 34.32 3.39 8.67
C ARG A 122 34.46 1.87 8.86
N ASN A 123 34.37 1.40 10.11
CA ASN A 123 34.16 -0.02 10.37
C ASN A 123 32.65 -0.26 10.53
N SER A 124 32.03 -0.98 9.58
CA SER A 124 30.68 -1.52 9.77
C SER A 124 30.76 -2.62 10.83
N ARG A 125 30.55 -2.25 12.09
CA ARG A 125 30.51 -3.23 13.18
C ARG A 125 29.26 -4.09 12.98
N ARG A 126 29.44 -5.38 12.72
CA ARG A 126 28.35 -6.36 12.69
C ARG A 126 27.64 -6.33 14.04
N MET A 127 26.37 -5.92 14.04
CA MET A 127 25.52 -5.90 15.22
C MET A 127 24.62 -7.14 15.18
N ARG A 128 24.31 -7.70 16.35
CA ARG A 128 23.37 -8.81 16.51
C ARG A 128 22.38 -8.47 17.59
N TYR A 129 21.15 -8.97 17.48
CA TYR A 129 20.19 -8.85 18.57
C TYR A 129 20.72 -9.55 19.82
N GLN A 130 20.53 -8.92 20.98
CA GLN A 130 20.97 -9.48 22.26
C GLN A 130 20.25 -10.80 22.58
N ASN A 131 18.97 -10.88 22.17
CA ASN A 131 18.12 -12.06 22.34
C ASN A 131 17.81 -12.63 20.95
N GLN A 132 18.41 -13.78 20.61
CA GLN A 132 18.16 -14.50 19.36
C GLN A 132 16.86 -15.29 19.46
N ILE A 133 15.73 -14.61 19.31
CA ILE A 133 14.40 -15.20 19.45
C ILE A 133 13.70 -15.17 18.10
N ARG A 134 12.99 -16.25 17.77
CA ARG A 134 12.07 -16.30 16.65
C ARG A 134 10.67 -16.65 17.15
N TYR A 135 9.66 -15.93 16.70
CA TYR A 135 8.27 -16.22 17.05
C TYR A 135 7.32 -15.72 15.96
N LYS A 136 6.15 -16.34 15.92
CA LYS A 136 5.02 -15.89 15.09
C LYS A 136 4.09 -15.01 15.90
N ALA A 137 3.63 -13.93 15.30
CA ALA A 137 2.57 -13.10 15.83
C ALA A 137 1.36 -13.14 14.90
N HIS A 138 0.17 -13.22 15.47
CA HIS A 138 -1.09 -13.23 14.71
C HIS A 138 -1.91 -12.02 15.15
N ALA A 139 -1.95 -10.99 14.30
CA ALA A 139 -2.72 -9.77 14.52
C ALA A 139 -4.15 -9.94 14.01
N VAL A 140 -5.13 -9.46 14.77
CA VAL A 140 -6.53 -9.37 14.37
C VAL A 140 -6.86 -7.93 14.05
N LEU A 141 -7.13 -7.66 12.77
CA LEU A 141 -7.41 -6.34 12.21
C LEU A 141 -8.91 -6.25 11.88
N VAL A 142 -9.55 -5.11 12.14
CA VAL A 142 -11.02 -4.98 12.09
C VAL A 142 -11.42 -3.78 11.25
N GLY A 143 -12.42 -3.99 10.40
CA GLY A 143 -12.96 -3.00 9.48
C GLY A 143 -12.17 -2.89 8.18
N GLU A 144 -12.81 -2.26 7.21
CA GLU A 144 -12.26 -1.96 5.89
C GLU A 144 -12.54 -0.47 5.64
N TYR A 145 -11.59 0.39 5.97
CA TYR A 145 -11.77 1.85 5.84
C TYR A 145 -10.94 2.39 4.69
N ASP A 146 -11.54 3.28 3.91
CA ASP A 146 -10.91 3.95 2.77
C ASP A 146 -9.86 5.01 3.17
N SER A 147 -9.98 5.56 4.38
CA SER A 147 -9.22 6.70 4.88
C SER A 147 -9.06 6.65 6.40
N SER A 148 -8.01 7.29 6.92
CA SER A 148 -7.77 7.42 8.37
C SER A 148 -8.82 8.23 9.12
N GLU A 149 -9.57 9.06 8.39
CA GLU A 149 -10.60 9.96 8.90
C GLU A 149 -12.02 9.45 8.59
N HIS A 150 -12.16 8.18 8.22
CA HIS A 150 -13.45 7.62 7.84
C HIS A 150 -14.47 7.77 9.00
N PRO A 151 -15.70 8.29 8.76
CA PRO A 151 -16.63 8.70 9.82
C PRO A 151 -17.06 7.59 10.80
N ARG A 152 -16.91 6.32 10.42
CA ARG A 152 -17.27 5.17 11.27
C ARG A 152 -16.13 4.70 12.19
N ILE A 153 -14.89 5.14 11.97
CA ILE A 153 -13.72 4.65 12.71
C ILE A 153 -13.90 4.87 14.20
N ASP A 154 -14.26 6.08 14.63
CA ASP A 154 -14.38 6.37 16.07
C ASP A 154 -15.46 5.49 16.73
N SER A 155 -16.62 5.33 16.08
CA SER A 155 -17.69 4.49 16.61
C SER A 155 -17.32 3.00 16.64
N ASP A 156 -16.69 2.49 15.59
CA ASP A 156 -16.31 1.08 15.51
C ASP A 156 -15.11 0.77 16.42
N LEU A 157 -14.19 1.71 16.59
CA LEU A 157 -13.08 1.63 17.52
C LEU A 157 -13.56 1.53 18.97
N GLU A 158 -14.54 2.34 19.38
CA GLU A 158 -15.12 2.24 20.72
C GLU A 158 -15.88 0.94 20.92
N ARG A 159 -16.62 0.46 19.90
CA ARG A 159 -17.26 -0.86 19.94
C ARG A 159 -16.24 -1.99 20.12
N VAL A 160 -15.13 -1.95 19.38
CA VAL A 160 -14.03 -2.92 19.53
C VAL A 160 -13.38 -2.82 20.92
N LYS A 161 -13.08 -1.62 21.42
CA LYS A 161 -12.41 -1.43 22.71
C LYS A 161 -13.24 -1.90 23.91
N THR A 162 -14.56 -1.77 23.82
CA THR A 162 -15.50 -2.16 24.89
C THR A 162 -15.96 -3.62 24.78
N ALA A 163 -15.74 -4.27 23.62
CA ALA A 163 -16.19 -5.65 23.41
C ALA A 163 -15.43 -6.66 24.29
N SER A 164 -16.18 -7.68 24.73
CA SER A 164 -15.66 -8.81 25.49
C SER A 164 -16.02 -10.12 24.78
N CYS A 165 -15.14 -10.54 23.88
CA CYS A 165 -15.29 -11.76 23.10
C CYS A 165 -14.96 -13.01 23.94
N ALA A 166 -15.57 -14.15 23.62
CA ALA A 166 -15.45 -15.39 24.38
C ALA A 166 -14.01 -15.94 24.43
N VAL A 167 -13.21 -15.70 23.38
CA VAL A 167 -11.79 -16.09 23.33
C VAL A 167 -10.97 -15.58 24.52
N PHE A 168 -11.37 -14.47 25.15
CA PHE A 168 -10.66 -13.89 26.30
C PHE A 168 -11.07 -14.48 27.66
N GLN A 169 -12.11 -15.31 27.72
CA GLN A 169 -12.65 -15.83 28.98
C GLN A 169 -11.88 -17.06 29.49
N ASP A 170 -11.21 -17.81 28.62
CA ASP A 170 -10.42 -18.97 29.02
C ASP A 170 -9.06 -18.55 29.61
N LYS A 171 -8.98 -18.58 30.94
CA LYS A 171 -7.76 -18.25 31.69
C LYS A 171 -6.57 -19.15 31.34
N LYS A 172 -6.78 -20.40 30.93
CA LYS A 172 -5.70 -21.33 30.57
C LYS A 172 -5.11 -20.95 29.22
N GLU A 173 -5.96 -20.63 28.25
CA GLU A 173 -5.51 -20.15 26.93
C GLU A 173 -4.80 -18.79 27.06
N MET A 174 -5.33 -17.88 27.87
CA MET A 174 -4.72 -16.54 28.09
C MET A 174 -3.42 -16.58 28.90
N ALA A 175 -3.18 -17.63 29.69
CA ALA A 175 -1.90 -17.80 30.38
C ALA A 175 -0.72 -17.87 29.38
N ALA A 176 -0.94 -18.43 28.19
CA ALA A 176 0.07 -18.50 27.14
C ALA A 176 0.49 -17.13 26.59
N GLU A 177 -0.38 -16.11 26.63
CA GLU A 177 -0.08 -14.72 26.21
C GLU A 177 0.78 -13.96 27.22
N THR A 178 0.82 -14.43 28.46
CA THR A 178 1.52 -13.79 29.58
C THR A 178 2.73 -14.60 30.05
N ASP A 179 3.18 -15.58 29.26
CA ASP A 179 4.40 -16.34 29.54
C ASP A 179 5.61 -15.40 29.48
N PHE A 180 6.52 -15.47 30.46
CA PHE A 180 7.71 -14.61 30.50
C PHE A 180 8.86 -15.12 29.63
N ARG A 181 8.69 -16.25 28.93
CA ARG A 181 9.72 -16.84 28.06
C ARG A 181 10.04 -16.04 26.80
N ASN A 182 9.08 -15.25 26.29
CA ASN A 182 9.29 -14.35 25.16
C ASN A 182 9.20 -12.88 25.63
N PRO A 183 10.12 -11.98 25.24
CA PRO A 183 10.06 -10.57 25.58
C PRO A 183 8.71 -9.90 25.29
N VAL A 184 8.04 -10.26 24.19
CA VAL A 184 6.72 -9.68 23.84
C VAL A 184 5.64 -10.11 24.82
N THR A 185 5.60 -11.40 25.17
CA THR A 185 4.63 -11.93 26.14
C THR A 185 4.96 -11.46 27.57
N ALA A 186 6.24 -11.22 27.89
CA ALA A 186 6.66 -10.58 29.14
C ALA A 186 6.20 -9.11 29.23
N VAL A 187 6.33 -8.34 28.14
CA VAL A 187 5.80 -6.96 28.06
C VAL A 187 4.28 -6.97 28.19
N LYS A 188 3.59 -7.90 27.52
CA LYS A 188 2.14 -8.08 27.67
C LYS A 188 1.75 -8.43 29.11
N ALA A 189 2.48 -9.31 29.78
CA ALA A 189 2.21 -9.67 31.18
C ALA A 189 2.38 -8.47 32.13
N LEU A 190 3.41 -7.64 31.92
CA LEU A 190 3.60 -6.42 32.68
C LEU A 190 2.47 -5.42 32.40
N HIS A 191 2.12 -5.25 31.12
CA HIS A 191 1.02 -4.39 30.71
C HIS A 191 -0.32 -4.84 31.33
N HIS A 192 -0.62 -6.14 31.32
CA HIS A 192 -1.84 -6.69 31.93
C HIS A 192 -1.91 -6.40 33.43
N ARG A 193 -0.80 -6.57 34.16
CA ARG A 193 -0.73 -6.24 35.60
C ARG A 193 -0.91 -4.76 35.88
N LEU A 194 -0.44 -3.89 34.99
CA LEU A 194 -0.64 -2.44 35.11
C LEU A 194 -2.10 -2.07 34.77
N ALA A 195 -2.64 -2.64 33.70
CA ALA A 195 -4.02 -2.44 33.29
C ALA A 195 -4.98 -2.87 34.40
N GLU A 196 -4.81 -4.04 35.03
CA GLU A 196 -5.63 -4.47 36.19
C GLU A 196 -5.63 -3.46 37.35
N LYS A 197 -4.51 -2.76 37.58
CA LYS A 197 -4.37 -1.78 38.66
C LYS A 197 -4.99 -0.42 38.34
N PHE A 198 -5.02 -0.05 37.07
CA PHE A 198 -5.49 1.26 36.58
C PHE A 198 -6.69 1.12 35.63
N ALA A 199 -7.40 -0.03 35.68
CA ALA A 199 -8.41 -0.38 34.69
C ALA A 199 -9.56 0.61 34.72
N ASP A 200 -9.79 1.24 33.58
CA ASP A 200 -11.06 1.87 33.29
C ASP A 200 -12.11 0.75 33.13
N LYS A 201 -13.14 0.75 33.97
CA LYS A 201 -14.15 -0.33 34.04
C LYS A 201 -14.97 -0.45 32.75
N GLU A 202 -14.93 0.57 31.90
CA GLU A 202 -15.69 0.60 30.64
C GLU A 202 -14.95 -0.07 29.47
N ARG A 203 -13.65 -0.36 29.61
CA ARG A 203 -12.84 -0.98 28.53
C ARG A 203 -12.69 -2.49 28.69
N GLY A 204 -12.82 -3.21 27.59
CA GLY A 204 -12.67 -4.67 27.50
C GLY A 204 -11.23 -5.11 27.20
N PRO A 205 -10.99 -6.41 26.94
CA PRO A 205 -9.67 -6.98 26.63
C PRO A 205 -8.97 -6.36 25.41
N MET A 206 -9.74 -5.72 24.52
CA MET A 206 -9.26 -4.98 23.35
C MET A 206 -9.20 -3.46 23.60
N GLY A 207 -9.17 -3.00 24.85
CA GLY A 207 -9.19 -1.58 25.22
C GLY A 207 -8.03 -0.74 24.68
N ASN A 208 -6.96 -1.40 24.23
CA ASN A 208 -5.80 -0.77 23.56
C ASN A 208 -5.89 -0.77 22.04
N ALA A 209 -7.03 -1.19 21.46
CA ALA A 209 -7.20 -1.17 20.03
C ALA A 209 -6.95 0.24 19.47
N PHE A 210 -6.32 0.32 18.31
CA PHE A 210 -5.99 1.58 17.65
C PHE A 210 -6.08 1.46 16.13
N LEU A 211 -6.28 2.59 15.47
CA LEU A 211 -6.29 2.67 14.01
C LEU A 211 -4.87 2.45 13.46
N THR A 212 -4.76 1.55 12.50
CA THR A 212 -3.53 1.23 11.79
C THR A 212 -3.77 1.16 10.28
N ARG A 213 -2.67 1.06 9.56
CA ARG A 213 -2.61 0.77 8.12
C ARG A 213 -2.70 -0.73 7.89
N ASN A 214 -3.19 -1.13 6.73
CA ASN A 214 -3.09 -2.50 6.25
C ASN A 214 -1.63 -2.84 5.95
N PRO A 215 -1.00 -3.77 6.70
CA PRO A 215 0.41 -4.14 6.52
C PRO A 215 0.70 -4.83 5.18
N MET A 216 -0.32 -5.33 4.47
CA MET A 216 -0.15 -5.90 3.13
C MET A 216 0.08 -4.83 2.06
N LEU A 217 -0.18 -3.56 2.37
CA LEU A 217 0.04 -2.45 1.46
C LEU A 217 1.42 -1.81 1.68
N PRO A 218 2.15 -1.45 0.61
CA PRO A 218 3.46 -0.84 0.71
C PRO A 218 3.39 0.51 1.44
N GLU A 219 4.44 0.89 2.15
CA GLU A 219 4.45 2.12 2.96
C GLU A 219 4.15 3.38 2.12
N ASP A 220 4.57 3.38 0.85
CA ASP A 220 4.33 4.45 -0.12
C ASP A 220 2.86 4.60 -0.50
N PHE A 221 2.03 3.56 -0.30
CA PHE A 221 0.57 3.63 -0.48
C PHE A 221 -0.06 4.68 0.45
N PHE A 222 0.52 4.87 1.65
CA PHE A 222 -0.01 5.77 2.68
C PHE A 222 0.65 7.15 2.68
N GLN A 223 1.55 7.40 1.74
CA GLN A 223 2.27 8.67 1.60
C GLN A 223 1.61 9.57 0.55
N SER A 224 0.29 9.75 0.60
CA SER A 224 -0.30 10.90 -0.08
C SER A 224 0.02 12.14 0.77
N PRO A 225 0.83 13.10 0.27
CA PRO A 225 1.15 14.29 1.03
C PRO A 225 -0.15 15.06 1.31
N GLU A 226 -0.46 15.26 2.59
CA GLU A 226 -1.56 16.14 3.00
C GLU A 226 -1.25 17.57 2.59
N VAL A 227 -2.18 18.19 1.86
CA VAL A 227 -2.02 19.55 1.36
C VAL A 227 -2.58 20.54 2.38
N ASP A 228 -1.71 21.44 2.88
CA ASP A 228 -2.11 22.51 3.78
C ASP A 228 -2.97 23.59 3.09
N SER A 229 -3.62 24.45 3.87
CA SER A 229 -4.55 25.46 3.33
C SER A 229 -3.91 26.49 2.41
N PHE A 230 -2.62 26.78 2.58
CA PHE A 230 -1.90 27.69 1.69
C PHE A 230 -1.62 27.03 0.35
N VAL A 231 -1.11 25.79 0.35
CA VAL A 231 -0.85 25.06 -0.90
C VAL A 231 -2.17 24.78 -1.62
N ARG A 232 -3.24 24.46 -0.90
CA ARG A 232 -4.58 24.30 -1.47
C ARG A 232 -5.05 25.55 -2.21
N SER A 233 -4.91 26.73 -1.60
CA SER A 233 -5.35 27.98 -2.23
C SER A 233 -4.57 28.35 -3.50
N LEU A 234 -3.34 27.84 -3.67
CA LEU A 234 -2.58 27.98 -4.92
C LEU A 234 -3.15 27.16 -6.08
N ASN A 235 -3.98 26.15 -5.78
CA ASN A 235 -4.43 25.13 -6.72
C ASN A 235 -5.97 25.14 -6.94
N ASP A 236 -6.74 25.79 -6.08
CA ASP A 236 -8.22 25.77 -6.09
C ASP A 236 -8.82 26.43 -7.34
N ASP A 237 -8.14 27.41 -7.96
CA ASP A 237 -8.64 28.17 -9.11
C ASP A 237 -8.31 27.54 -10.46
N LYS A 238 -7.68 26.35 -10.47
CA LYS A 238 -7.16 25.71 -11.68
C LYS A 238 -8.11 24.62 -12.19
N PRO A 239 -8.54 24.66 -13.47
CA PRO A 239 -9.44 23.64 -14.02
C PRO A 239 -8.79 22.26 -14.07
N ASN A 240 -7.48 22.21 -14.35
CA ASN A 240 -6.70 20.98 -14.44
C ASN A 240 -5.79 20.79 -13.21
N SER A 241 -6.27 21.19 -12.03
CA SER A 241 -5.56 20.99 -10.77
C SER A 241 -5.31 19.51 -10.49
N LEU A 242 -4.11 19.15 -10.06
CA LEU A 242 -3.79 17.78 -9.62
C LEU A 242 -4.64 17.37 -8.40
N LEU A 243 -5.13 18.32 -7.61
CA LEU A 243 -6.05 18.05 -6.51
C LEU A 243 -7.39 17.45 -6.97
N ASN A 244 -7.75 17.65 -8.24
CA ASN A 244 -8.96 17.09 -8.86
C ASN A 244 -8.69 15.73 -9.54
N CYS A 245 -7.46 15.22 -9.50
CA CYS A 245 -7.13 13.91 -10.06
C CYS A 245 -7.75 12.78 -9.22
N GLU A 246 -8.56 11.96 -9.86
CA GLU A 246 -9.28 10.86 -9.21
C GLU A 246 -8.35 9.68 -8.85
N GLY A 247 -7.26 9.51 -9.60
CA GLY A 247 -6.29 8.44 -9.41
C GLY A 247 -5.52 8.55 -8.09
N LYS A 248 -4.81 7.47 -7.77
CA LYS A 248 -3.92 7.38 -6.62
C LYS A 248 -2.50 7.84 -6.95
N TYR A 249 -2.08 7.64 -8.20
CA TYR A 249 -0.76 8.01 -8.70
C TYR A 249 -0.86 8.81 -10.01
N THR A 250 0.17 9.61 -10.27
CA THR A 250 0.36 10.36 -11.52
C THR A 250 1.86 10.41 -11.82
N VAL A 251 2.27 10.78 -13.04
CA VAL A 251 3.70 10.90 -13.38
C VAL A 251 4.07 12.36 -13.55
N VAL A 252 5.03 12.87 -12.77
CA VAL A 252 5.63 14.20 -12.97
C VAL A 252 6.49 14.15 -14.22
N VAL A 253 6.16 14.97 -15.21
CA VAL A 253 6.87 15.06 -16.49
C VAL A 253 7.62 16.38 -16.64
N ARG A 254 7.28 17.38 -15.82
CA ARG A 254 8.03 18.64 -15.75
C ARG A 254 7.92 19.31 -14.39
N THR A 255 9.07 19.73 -13.87
CA THR A 255 9.21 20.53 -12.66
C THR A 255 9.69 21.94 -13.01
N PHE A 256 8.88 22.95 -12.69
CA PHE A 256 9.25 24.35 -12.77
C PHE A 256 9.64 24.87 -11.39
N THR A 257 10.94 24.99 -11.14
CA THR A 257 11.50 25.55 -9.91
C THR A 257 11.96 26.98 -10.11
N GLY A 258 11.80 27.81 -9.08
CA GLY A 258 12.36 29.16 -9.06
C GLY A 258 13.89 29.17 -9.21
N PHE A 259 14.56 28.07 -8.89
CA PHE A 259 15.97 27.80 -9.19
C PHE A 259 16.09 27.01 -10.50
N ASN A 260 16.87 27.49 -11.47
CA ASN A 260 17.23 26.64 -12.61
C ASN A 260 18.39 25.72 -12.19
N THR A 261 18.25 24.41 -12.38
CA THR A 261 19.37 23.46 -12.37
C THR A 261 20.26 23.58 -13.61
N ILE A 262 19.81 24.35 -14.61
CA ILE A 262 20.59 24.68 -15.82
C ILE A 262 20.74 26.21 -15.86
N VAL A 263 21.66 26.73 -15.07
CA VAL A 263 22.25 28.05 -15.32
C VAL A 263 23.74 27.80 -15.55
N ASP A 264 24.27 28.34 -16.64
CA ASP A 264 25.70 28.49 -16.87
C ASP A 264 26.38 28.86 -15.54
N GLY A 265 27.24 27.96 -15.01
CA GLY A 265 27.75 27.98 -13.63
C GLY A 265 28.48 29.27 -13.21
N LYS A 266 28.67 30.19 -14.17
CA LYS A 266 29.17 31.54 -13.97
C LYS A 266 28.17 32.51 -13.33
N LYS A 267 26.87 32.19 -13.27
CA LYS A 267 25.82 33.10 -12.73
C LYS A 267 25.23 32.71 -11.37
N GLU A 268 25.69 31.62 -10.75
CA GLU A 268 25.15 31.15 -9.45
C GLU A 268 25.31 32.15 -8.31
N LYS A 269 26.40 32.93 -8.29
CA LYS A 269 26.77 33.78 -7.15
C LYS A 269 25.90 35.04 -6.96
N GLY A 270 24.99 35.34 -7.88
CA GLY A 270 24.10 36.51 -7.82
C GLY A 270 22.61 36.17 -7.75
N PHE A 271 22.25 34.90 -7.56
CA PHE A 271 20.87 34.46 -7.67
C PHE A 271 20.05 34.81 -6.42
N GLN A 272 19.16 35.79 -6.55
CA GLN A 272 18.17 36.13 -5.52
C GLN A 272 16.83 35.48 -5.87
N PRO A 273 16.26 34.64 -4.97
CA PRO A 273 14.90 34.15 -5.11
C PRO A 273 13.93 35.33 -5.31
N SER A 274 13.10 35.29 -6.36
CA SER A 274 12.13 36.35 -6.62
C SER A 274 10.73 35.78 -6.75
N GLY A 275 9.77 36.38 -6.04
CA GLY A 275 8.35 35.99 -6.14
C GLY A 275 7.83 36.11 -7.57
N LYS A 276 8.31 37.08 -8.35
CA LYS A 276 7.98 37.22 -9.79
C LYS A 276 8.36 35.99 -10.60
N ARG A 277 9.51 35.37 -10.33
CA ARG A 277 9.93 34.16 -11.04
C ARG A 277 9.08 32.95 -10.64
N MET A 278 8.69 32.83 -9.37
CA MET A 278 7.81 31.75 -8.94
C MET A 278 6.42 31.87 -9.57
N LEU A 279 5.88 33.09 -9.68
CA LEU A 279 4.66 33.36 -10.43
C LEU A 279 4.79 32.97 -11.90
N GLN A 280 5.94 33.28 -12.53
CA GLN A 280 6.22 32.89 -13.91
C GLN A 280 6.29 31.37 -14.08
N CYS A 281 6.88 30.63 -13.14
CA CYS A 281 6.88 29.17 -13.12
C CYS A 281 5.46 28.61 -13.11
N GLY A 282 4.56 29.17 -12.30
CA GLY A 282 3.15 28.80 -12.28
C GLY A 282 2.45 29.06 -13.62
N VAL A 283 2.69 30.22 -14.23
CA VAL A 283 2.15 30.58 -15.55
C VAL A 283 2.66 29.64 -16.65
N ASP A 284 3.93 29.25 -16.60
CA ASP A 284 4.52 28.34 -17.58
C ASP A 284 4.02 26.90 -17.40
N ALA A 285 3.84 26.42 -16.17
CA ALA A 285 3.19 25.15 -15.88
C ALA A 285 1.76 25.10 -16.42
N HIS A 286 0.98 26.16 -16.16
CA HIS A 286 -0.39 26.28 -16.68
C HIS A 286 -0.45 26.23 -18.20
N LYS A 287 0.44 26.96 -18.89
CA LYS A 287 0.52 26.95 -20.35
C LYS A 287 0.89 25.57 -20.88
N MET A 288 1.83 24.89 -20.25
CA MET A 288 2.25 23.55 -20.65
C MET A 288 1.09 22.55 -20.51
N VAL A 289 0.34 22.59 -19.40
CA VAL A 289 -0.84 21.74 -19.19
C VAL A 289 -1.93 22.04 -20.22
N ALA A 290 -2.19 23.30 -20.50
CA ALA A 290 -3.19 23.69 -21.51
C ALA A 290 -2.85 23.14 -22.90
N LEU A 291 -1.57 23.18 -23.30
CA LEU A 291 -1.10 22.64 -24.58
C LEU A 291 -1.24 21.11 -24.62
N LEU A 292 -0.80 20.41 -23.57
CA LEU A 292 -0.94 18.96 -23.46
C LEU A 292 -2.42 18.53 -23.52
N ARG A 293 -3.30 19.25 -22.81
CA ARG A 293 -4.75 18.99 -22.82
C ARG A 293 -5.37 19.25 -24.19
N ALA A 294 -4.89 20.25 -24.94
CA ALA A 294 -5.34 20.49 -26.31
C ALA A 294 -4.96 19.36 -27.28
N GLU A 295 -3.88 18.64 -26.99
CA GLU A 295 -3.46 17.42 -27.71
C GLU A 295 -4.18 16.15 -27.21
N GLY A 296 -5.13 16.28 -26.27
CA GLY A 296 -5.88 15.16 -25.71
C GLY A 296 -5.16 14.39 -24.60
N VAL A 297 -4.02 14.92 -24.10
CA VAL A 297 -3.26 14.29 -23.01
C VAL A 297 -3.89 14.63 -21.66
N GLU A 298 -4.06 13.63 -20.81
CA GLU A 298 -4.56 13.82 -19.45
C GLU A 298 -3.49 14.44 -18.54
N ALA A 299 -3.31 15.76 -18.60
CA ALA A 299 -2.28 16.49 -17.85
C ALA A 299 -2.83 17.32 -16.68
N TYR A 300 -2.12 17.37 -15.56
CA TYR A 300 -2.49 18.15 -14.38
C TYR A 300 -1.40 19.15 -14.00
N GLU A 301 -1.79 20.26 -13.38
CA GLU A 301 -0.88 21.22 -12.74
C GLU A 301 -0.99 21.13 -11.21
N PHE A 302 0.16 21.25 -10.54
CA PHE A 302 0.22 21.35 -9.09
C PHE A 302 1.21 22.42 -8.66
N HIS A 303 0.77 23.42 -7.92
CA HIS A 303 1.61 24.48 -7.38
C HIS A 303 1.90 24.24 -5.91
N ASP A 304 3.18 24.26 -5.55
CA ASP A 304 3.65 24.18 -4.18
C ASP A 304 4.46 25.44 -3.83
N ARG A 305 4.88 25.57 -2.57
CA ARG A 305 5.62 26.72 -2.02
C ARG A 305 6.88 27.08 -2.81
N ALA A 306 7.56 26.08 -3.37
CA ALA A 306 8.87 26.25 -4.01
C ALA A 306 8.89 25.90 -5.51
N GLN A 307 7.83 25.29 -6.03
CA GLN A 307 7.83 24.73 -7.38
C GLN A 307 6.42 24.58 -7.96
N SER A 308 6.34 24.40 -9.27
CA SER A 308 5.13 24.01 -9.98
C SER A 308 5.39 22.75 -10.78
N LEU A 309 4.55 21.75 -10.61
CA LEU A 309 4.64 20.46 -11.29
C LEU A 309 3.62 20.40 -12.43
N VAL A 310 4.02 19.75 -13.51
CA VAL A 310 3.14 19.26 -14.56
C VAL A 310 3.20 17.74 -14.53
N THR A 311 2.05 17.11 -14.38
CA THR A 311 1.93 15.66 -14.31
C THR A 311 1.03 15.13 -15.42
N ILE A 312 1.16 13.86 -15.76
CA ILE A 312 0.35 13.17 -16.76
C ILE A 312 -0.21 11.88 -16.17
N GLY A 313 -1.49 11.65 -16.46
CA GLY A 313 -2.22 10.43 -16.17
C GLY A 313 -2.78 10.36 -14.75
N SER A 314 -3.82 9.55 -14.62
CA SER A 314 -4.49 9.17 -13.38
C SER A 314 -4.45 7.65 -13.25
N PHE A 315 -3.71 7.13 -12.26
CA PHE A 315 -3.46 5.69 -12.12
C PHE A 315 -3.85 5.17 -10.74
N ASP A 316 -4.46 4.00 -10.68
CA ASP A 316 -4.87 3.37 -9.41
C ASP A 316 -3.77 2.54 -8.76
N SER A 317 -2.78 2.10 -9.52
CA SER A 317 -1.67 1.28 -9.05
C SER A 317 -0.34 1.85 -9.54
N LEU A 318 0.65 1.90 -8.64
CA LEU A 318 2.02 2.28 -8.97
C LEU A 318 2.73 1.16 -9.75
N GLY A 319 2.38 -0.09 -9.49
CA GLY A 319 3.09 -1.26 -10.01
C GLY A 319 2.88 -2.51 -9.18
N ARG A 320 3.79 -3.47 -9.32
CA ARG A 320 3.77 -4.75 -8.61
C ARG A 320 5.17 -5.16 -8.16
N GLU A 321 5.22 -5.91 -7.08
CA GLU A 321 6.44 -6.57 -6.65
C GLU A 321 6.72 -7.82 -7.50
N LEU A 322 8.01 -8.08 -7.75
CA LEU A 322 8.51 -9.22 -8.49
C LEU A 322 9.00 -10.31 -7.54
N PRO A 323 8.90 -11.60 -7.93
CA PRO A 323 9.52 -12.69 -7.18
C PRO A 323 11.03 -12.42 -7.00
N GLY A 324 11.47 -12.26 -5.75
CA GLY A 324 12.86 -11.92 -5.42
C GLY A 324 13.11 -10.50 -4.89
N GLY A 325 12.05 -9.73 -4.61
CA GLY A 325 12.16 -8.42 -3.95
C GLY A 325 12.47 -7.24 -4.88
N GLY A 326 12.23 -7.41 -6.19
CA GLY A 326 12.26 -6.31 -7.15
C GLY A 326 10.89 -5.63 -7.28
N PHE A 327 10.84 -4.43 -7.84
CA PHE A 327 9.59 -3.71 -8.10
C PHE A 327 9.49 -3.36 -9.60
N GLU A 328 8.32 -3.54 -10.18
CA GLU A 328 8.01 -3.20 -11.56
C GLU A 328 6.85 -2.19 -11.60
N TYR A 329 7.10 -1.01 -12.18
CA TYR A 329 6.04 -0.01 -12.40
C TYR A 329 4.95 -0.54 -13.32
N ALA A 330 3.71 -0.07 -13.12
CA ALA A 330 2.59 -0.38 -13.99
C ALA A 330 2.93 -0.05 -15.46
N PRO A 331 2.54 -0.89 -16.45
CA PRO A 331 2.88 -0.67 -17.86
C PRO A 331 2.46 0.71 -18.40
N GLU A 332 1.36 1.26 -17.89
CA GLU A 332 0.84 2.58 -18.25
C GLU A 332 1.75 3.70 -17.73
N ILE A 333 2.23 3.57 -16.49
CA ILE A 333 3.19 4.51 -15.87
C ILE A 333 4.53 4.48 -16.62
N GLN A 334 5.05 3.28 -16.92
CA GLN A 334 6.29 3.14 -17.69
C GLN A 334 6.17 3.78 -19.08
N ARG A 335 5.00 3.64 -19.72
CA ARG A 335 4.73 4.25 -21.03
C ARG A 335 4.80 5.77 -20.94
N VAL A 336 4.16 6.38 -19.94
CA VAL A 336 4.22 7.83 -19.74
C VAL A 336 5.65 8.31 -19.45
N MET A 337 6.39 7.62 -18.58
CA MET A 337 7.79 7.96 -18.30
C MET A 337 8.68 7.90 -19.54
N ASN A 338 8.49 6.88 -20.38
CA ASN A 338 9.27 6.73 -21.61
C ASN A 338 8.87 7.73 -22.68
N GLU A 339 7.58 8.04 -22.79
CA GLU A 339 7.06 8.95 -23.79
C GLU A 339 7.42 10.41 -23.46
N TYR A 340 7.25 10.84 -22.21
CA TYR A 340 7.33 12.23 -21.78
C TYR A 340 8.61 12.54 -21.01
N ARG A 341 9.76 12.13 -21.54
CA ARG A 341 11.11 12.43 -21.02
C ARG A 341 11.91 13.27 -22.00
N ALA A 342 12.82 14.09 -21.49
CA ALA A 342 13.62 15.05 -22.27
C ALA A 342 14.37 14.39 -23.45
N PHE A 343 14.90 13.19 -23.28
CA PHE A 343 15.72 12.52 -24.31
C PHE A 343 14.96 11.52 -25.18
N ASN A 344 13.62 11.50 -25.13
CA ASN A 344 12.81 10.74 -26.07
C ASN A 344 12.58 11.57 -27.35
N ILE A 345 13.65 11.77 -28.12
CA ILE A 345 13.65 12.62 -29.31
C ILE A 345 13.48 11.78 -30.59
N ASP A 346 12.81 12.35 -31.58
CA ASP A 346 12.82 11.82 -32.95
C ASP A 346 14.27 11.85 -33.49
N PRO A 347 14.80 10.74 -34.03
CA PRO A 347 16.13 10.68 -34.61
C PRO A 347 16.41 11.77 -35.66
N SER A 348 15.42 12.15 -36.46
CA SER A 348 15.57 13.18 -37.49
C SER A 348 15.79 14.59 -36.91
N LEU A 349 15.15 14.88 -35.77
CA LEU A 349 15.32 16.13 -35.04
C LEU A 349 16.69 16.18 -34.34
N ALA A 350 17.15 15.03 -33.84
CA ALA A 350 18.46 14.88 -33.21
C ALA A 350 19.60 15.22 -34.18
N ASP A 351 19.47 14.78 -35.43
CA ASP A 351 20.47 15.02 -36.46
C ASP A 351 20.44 16.48 -36.95
N HIS A 352 19.26 17.10 -37.07
CA HIS A 352 19.14 18.51 -37.43
C HIS A 352 19.88 19.45 -36.44
N VAL A 353 19.77 19.21 -35.13
CA VAL A 353 20.43 20.02 -34.10
C VAL A 353 21.96 19.83 -34.11
N LYS A 354 22.45 18.60 -34.34
CA LYS A 354 23.90 18.33 -34.50
C LYS A 354 24.51 19.10 -35.67
N HIS A 355 23.73 19.35 -36.73
CA HIS A 355 24.19 20.12 -37.89
C HIS A 355 24.23 21.64 -37.63
N GLN A 356 23.43 22.16 -36.70
CA GLN A 356 23.35 23.59 -36.41
C GLN A 356 24.28 24.06 -35.28
N THR A 357 24.65 23.19 -34.34
CA THR A 357 25.47 23.57 -33.18
C THR A 357 26.28 22.39 -32.63
N THR A 358 27.54 22.63 -32.29
CA THR A 358 28.44 21.65 -31.65
C THR A 358 28.27 21.58 -30.12
N GLN A 359 27.39 22.40 -29.54
CA GLN A 359 27.30 22.63 -28.09
C GLN A 359 25.88 22.39 -27.51
N GLY A 360 24.88 22.12 -28.36
CA GLY A 360 23.48 21.93 -27.92
C GLY A 360 23.06 20.47 -27.89
N ILE A 361 22.40 20.03 -26.81
CA ILE A 361 21.75 18.71 -26.73
C ILE A 361 20.26 18.90 -27.07
N PRO A 362 19.73 18.24 -28.13
CA PRO A 362 18.31 18.29 -28.45
C PRO A 362 17.47 17.65 -27.33
N VAL A 363 16.36 18.29 -26.98
CA VAL A 363 15.42 17.80 -25.96
C VAL A 363 13.98 17.85 -26.46
N LYS A 364 13.19 16.83 -26.12
CA LYS A 364 11.74 16.80 -26.34
C LYS A 364 11.08 17.88 -25.49
N CYS A 365 10.23 18.67 -26.12
CA CYS A 365 9.57 19.80 -25.49
C CYS A 365 8.16 20.01 -26.03
N VAL A 366 7.31 20.63 -25.23
CA VAL A 366 5.99 21.11 -25.64
C VAL A 366 6.15 22.50 -26.25
N ALA A 367 5.63 22.67 -27.48
CA ALA A 367 5.66 23.91 -28.26
C ALA A 367 7.04 24.59 -28.36
N GLU A 368 8.11 23.79 -28.53
CA GLU A 368 9.51 24.26 -28.64
C GLU A 368 10.02 25.09 -27.44
N LYS A 369 9.25 25.16 -26.36
CA LYS A 369 9.49 26.06 -25.23
C LYS A 369 9.67 25.34 -23.90
N PHE A 370 8.88 24.30 -23.66
CA PHE A 370 8.84 23.64 -22.35
C PHE A 370 9.45 22.23 -22.45
N PRO A 371 10.74 22.06 -22.14
CA PRO A 371 11.35 20.73 -22.15
C PRO A 371 10.77 19.87 -21.03
N PHE A 372 10.62 18.58 -21.28
CA PHE A 372 10.31 17.61 -20.22
C PHE A 372 11.51 17.42 -19.28
N ASP A 373 11.27 16.81 -18.12
CA ASP A 373 12.33 16.39 -17.23
C ASP A 373 13.09 15.19 -17.80
N VAL A 374 14.36 15.03 -17.40
CA VAL A 374 15.22 13.94 -17.88
C VAL A 374 14.68 12.59 -17.42
N GLU A 375 14.24 12.53 -16.16
CA GLU A 375 13.68 11.36 -15.51
C GLU A 375 12.29 11.72 -14.95
N PRO A 376 11.21 11.46 -15.70
CA PRO A 376 9.86 11.59 -15.16
C PRO A 376 9.66 10.67 -13.96
N LEU A 377 8.96 11.16 -12.94
CA LEU A 377 8.84 10.46 -11.66
C LEU A 377 7.37 10.20 -11.31
N PRO A 378 6.96 8.94 -11.08
CA PRO A 378 5.67 8.64 -10.50
C PRO A 378 5.56 9.17 -9.07
N ILE A 379 4.45 9.83 -8.75
CA ILE A 379 4.15 10.33 -7.39
C ILE A 379 2.74 9.91 -6.99
N ALA A 380 2.49 9.86 -5.68
CA ALA A 380 1.13 9.80 -5.16
C ALA A 380 0.41 11.13 -5.43
N VAL A 381 -0.87 11.06 -5.81
CA VAL A 381 -1.71 12.24 -5.99
C VAL A 381 -1.95 12.89 -4.61
N PRO A 382 -1.57 14.17 -4.41
CA PRO A 382 -1.84 14.88 -3.16
C PRO A 382 -3.34 14.99 -2.91
N LYS A 383 -3.78 14.77 -1.67
CA LYS A 383 -5.19 14.91 -1.29
C LYS A 383 -5.36 16.12 -0.38
N ALA A 384 -6.43 16.89 -0.64
CA ALA A 384 -6.76 18.05 0.19
C ALA A 384 -7.14 17.57 1.59
N SER A 385 -6.48 18.10 2.62
CA SER A 385 -6.91 17.88 4.00
C SER A 385 -8.31 18.49 4.20
N LYS A 386 -9.23 17.74 4.80
CA LYS A 386 -10.56 18.27 5.19
C LYS A 386 -10.48 19.28 6.35
N ARG A 387 -9.32 19.44 6.98
CA ARG A 387 -9.09 20.43 8.04
C ARG A 387 -8.57 21.75 7.49
N SER A 388 -9.48 22.68 7.23
CA SER A 388 -9.36 24.10 7.63
C SER A 388 -10.57 24.90 7.14
N LEU A 389 -11.68 24.85 7.89
CA LEU A 389 -12.69 25.90 7.84
C LEU A 389 -12.86 26.62 9.20
N TYR A 390 -12.14 26.19 10.24
CA TYR A 390 -12.24 26.76 11.60
C TYR A 390 -10.92 27.27 12.19
N GLY A 391 -9.81 27.27 11.44
CA GLY A 391 -8.50 27.70 11.95
C GLY A 391 -8.19 29.20 11.84
N ALA A 392 -9.00 29.99 11.12
CA ALA A 392 -8.70 31.39 10.81
C ALA A 392 -9.68 32.42 11.41
N MET A 393 -10.60 32.01 12.30
CA MET A 393 -11.50 32.91 13.04
C MET A 393 -11.30 32.86 14.56
N SER A 394 -10.10 32.50 15.01
CA SER A 394 -9.71 32.69 16.42
C SER A 394 -8.23 33.03 16.52
N ARG A 395 -7.90 34.27 16.17
CA ARG A 395 -7.15 35.21 17.01
C ARG A 395 -7.05 36.58 16.35
#